data_AF-A0A3S1SHG3-F1
#
_entry.id   AF-A0A3S1SHG3-F1
#
_cell.length_a   1.000
_cell.length_b   1.000
_cell.length_c   1.000
_cell.angle_alpha   90.00
_cell.angle_beta   90.00
_cell.angle_gamma   90.00
#
_symmetry.space_group_name_H-M   'P 1'
#
loop_
_entity.id
_entity.type
_entity.pdbx_description
1 polymer ?
#
loop_
_entity_poly.entity_id
_entity_poly.type
_entity_poly.pdbx_seq_one_letter_code
_entity_poly.pdbx_strand_id
1 'polypeptide(L)' 'MMSTYFSTLSDALKTAGIFRPCLLLDRDRLDGNIALVKRRLDPGLAVRLVDKSLACLPLLAHIG' A
#
# COMPACT_ATOMS: atom_id res chain seq x y z
N MET A 1 15.43 17.73 5.11
CA MET A 1 14.50 17.58 6.26
C MET A 1 13.62 16.38 5.99
N MET A 2 13.48 15.45 6.94
CA MET A 2 12.65 14.25 6.74
C MET A 2 11.16 14.64 6.86
N SER A 3 10.31 14.17 5.95
CA SER A 3 8.87 14.46 6.02
C SER A 3 8.26 13.90 7.31
N THR A 4 7.33 14.64 7.92
CA THR A 4 6.55 14.23 9.10
C THR A 4 5.92 12.85 8.94
N TYR A 5 5.56 12.47 7.72
CA TYR A 5 5.04 11.15 7.40
C TYR A 5 6.06 10.05 7.72
N PHE A 6 7.30 10.17 7.23
CA PHE A 6 8.33 9.15 7.43
C PHE A 6 8.87 9.11 8.85
N SER A 7 8.91 10.25 9.57
CA SER A 7 9.28 10.27 10.98
C SER A 7 8.24 9.51 11.83
N THR A 8 6.95 9.75 11.58
CA THR A 8 5.85 9.06 12.28
C THR A 8 5.91 7.55 12.08
N LEU A 9 6.12 7.09 10.83
CA LEU A 9 6.27 5.66 10.54
C LEU A 9 7.50 5.06 11.24
N SER A 10 8.62 5.78 11.25
CA SER A 10 9.85 5.32 11.91
C SER A 10 9.65 5.13 13.41
N ASP A 11 8.96 6.07 14.06
CA ASP A 11 8.70 5.99 15.49
C ASP A 11 7.70 4.88 15.83
N ALA A 12 6.65 4.68 15.02
CA ALA A 12 5.73 3.56 15.18
C ALA A 12 6.45 2.19 15.10
N LEU A 13 7.37 2.03 14.14
CA LEU A 13 8.18 0.81 14.02
C LEU A 13 9.08 0.58 15.24
N LYS A 14 9.66 1.65 15.81
CA LYS A 14 10.48 1.55 17.05
C LYS A 14 9.61 1.11 18.22
N THR A 15 8.47 1.76 18.42
CA THR A 15 7.52 1.43 19.49
C THR A 15 7.02 -0.01 19.39
N ALA A 16 6.79 -0.51 18.18
CA ALA A 16 6.38 -1.89 17.94
C ALA A 16 7.53 -2.92 18.04
N GLY A 17 8.77 -2.49 18.30
CA GLY A 17 9.93 -3.39 18.41
C GLY A 17 10.38 -4.04 17.09
N ILE A 18 9.93 -3.51 15.95
CA ILE A 18 10.23 -4.04 14.60
C ILE A 18 10.98 -3.03 13.72
N PHE A 19 11.67 -2.07 14.34
CA PHE A 19 12.56 -1.13 13.65
C PHE A 19 13.85 -1.82 13.18
N ARG A 20 13.72 -2.61 12.12
CA ARG A 20 14.77 -3.39 11.43
C ARG A 20 14.48 -3.33 9.92
N PRO A 21 15.39 -3.78 9.03
CA PRO A 21 15.09 -3.87 7.61
C PRO A 21 13.80 -4.67 7.36
N CYS A 22 12.75 -3.98 6.92
CA CYS A 22 11.44 -4.56 6.67
C CYS A 22 10.75 -3.84 5.51
N LEU A 23 9.86 -4.54 4.82
CA LEU A 23 8.90 -3.93 3.90
C LEU A 23 7.69 -3.45 4.72
N LEU A 24 7.43 -2.16 4.70
CA LEU A 24 6.24 -1.54 5.31
C LEU A 24 5.27 -1.11 4.20
N LEU A 25 4.00 -1.46 4.36
CA LEU A 25 2.92 -1.01 3.50
C LEU A 25 1.93 -0.16 4.30
N ASP A 26 1.72 1.06 3.84
CA ASP A 26 0.62 1.91 4.31
C ASP A 26 -0.65 1.50 3.56
N ARG A 27 -1.58 0.85 4.27
CA ARG A 27 -2.82 0.33 3.70
C ARG A 27 -3.80 1.44 3.33
N ASP A 28 -3.85 2.52 4.11
CA ASP A 28 -4.77 3.63 3.84
C ASP A 28 -4.38 4.33 2.54
N ARG A 29 -3.08 4.52 2.31
CA ARG A 29 -2.59 5.09 1.04
C ARG A 29 -2.74 4.12 -0.13
N LEU A 30 -2.56 2.82 0.10
CA LEU A 30 -2.83 1.80 -0.92
C LEU A 30 -4.30 1.85 -1.37
N ASP A 31 -5.23 1.83 -0.43
CA ASP A 31 -6.67 1.84 -0.70
C ASP A 31 -7.12 3.15 -1.36
N GLY A 32 -6.55 4.27 -0.91
CA GLY A 32 -6.75 5.58 -1.55
C GLY A 32 -6.30 5.60 -3.02
N ASN A 33 -5.15 4.99 -3.32
CA ASN A 33 -4.65 4.88 -4.69
C ASN A 33 -5.54 3.98 -5.56
N ILE A 34 -5.98 2.83 -5.03
CA ILE A 34 -6.92 1.93 -5.73
C ILE A 34 -8.22 2.66 -6.04
N ALA A 35 -8.78 3.38 -5.07
CA ALA A 35 -10.00 4.15 -5.26
C ALA A 35 -9.82 5.26 -6.30
N LEU A 36 -8.67 5.95 -6.31
CA LEU A 36 -8.36 6.96 -7.30
C LEU A 36 -8.29 6.38 -8.71
N VAL A 37 -7.63 5.23 -8.88
CA VAL A 37 -7.55 4.53 -10.17
C VAL A 37 -8.93 4.11 -10.65
N LYS A 38 -9.72 3.44 -9.79
CA LYS A 38 -11.10 3.03 -10.11
C LYS A 38 -11.98 4.21 -10.52
N ARG A 39 -11.85 5.37 -9.86
CA ARG A 39 -12.61 6.58 -10.22
C ARG A 39 -12.20 7.21 -11.55
N ARG A 40 -10.95 7.04 -11.98
CA ARG A 40 -10.41 7.65 -13.21
C ARG A 40 -10.53 6.76 -14.43
N LEU A 41 -10.72 5.47 -14.24
CA LEU A 41 -10.93 4.53 -15.34
C LEU A 41 -12.34 4.65 -15.89
N ASP A 42 -12.48 4.43 -17.19
CA ASP A 42 -13.78 4.33 -17.83
C ASP A 42 -14.56 3.15 -17.21
N PRO A 43 -15.83 3.33 -16.81
CA PRO A 43 -16.64 2.26 -16.22
C PRO A 43 -16.80 1.02 -17.10
N GLY A 44 -16.65 1.14 -18.42
CA GLY A 44 -16.71 0.05 -19.38
C GLY A 44 -15.42 -0.77 -19.48
N LEU A 45 -14.33 -0.35 -18.84
CA LEU A 45 -13.04 -1.05 -18.87
C LEU A 45 -12.90 -1.99 -17.67
N ALA A 46 -12.76 -3.28 -17.95
CA ALA A 46 -12.39 -4.25 -16.93
C ALA A 46 -10.96 -4.00 -16.42
N VAL A 47 -10.80 -3.87 -15.10
CA VAL A 47 -9.49 -3.72 -14.47
C VAL A 47 -8.89 -5.09 -14.21
N ARG A 48 -7.76 -5.40 -14.84
CA ARG A 48 -6.98 -6.59 -14.53
C ARG A 48 -5.82 -6.23 -13.62
N LEU A 49 -5.81 -6.83 -12.43
CA LEU A 49 -4.68 -6.79 -11.54
C LEU A 49 -3.55 -7.68 -12.08
N VAL A 50 -2.32 -7.16 -12.07
CA VAL A 50 -1.12 -7.92 -12.47
C VAL A 50 -0.38 -8.35 -11.21
N ASP A 51 -0.29 -9.65 -11.01
CA ASP A 51 0.25 -10.32 -9.81
C ASP A 51 1.78 -10.49 -9.82
N LYS A 52 2.41 -10.46 -11.00
CA LYS A 52 3.84 -10.76 -11.17
C LYS A 52 4.80 -9.93 -10.31
N SER A 53 4.42 -8.71 -9.95
CA SER A 53 5.21 -7.80 -9.11
C SER A 53 4.81 -7.82 -7.63
N LEU A 54 3.67 -8.44 -7.31
CA LEU A 54 3.10 -8.46 -5.96
C LEU A 54 2.84 -9.92 -5.54
N ALA A 55 3.91 -10.66 -5.29
CA ALA A 55 3.86 -12.05 -4.81
C ALA A 55 3.42 -12.15 -3.33
N CYS A 56 2.30 -11.52 -2.97
CA CYS A 56 1.74 -11.51 -1.63
C CYS A 56 0.25 -11.86 -1.70
N LEU A 57 -0.07 -13.15 -1.55
CA LEU A 57 -1.45 -13.65 -1.67
C LEU A 57 -2.45 -12.92 -0.75
N PRO A 58 -2.14 -12.65 0.54
CA PRO A 58 -3.05 -11.89 1.40
C PRO A 58 -3.34 -10.49 0.88
N LEU A 59 -2.35 -9.85 0.25
CA LEU A 59 -2.50 -8.51 -0.29
C LEU A 59 -3.25 -8.52 -1.63
N LEU A 60 -3.00 -9.52 -2.48
CA LEU A 60 -3.77 -9.75 -3.71
C LEU A 60 -5.26 -9.97 -3.39
N ALA A 61 -5.57 -10.72 -2.32
CA ALA A 61 -6.93 -10.94 -1.86
C ALA A 61 -7.59 -9.68 -1.27
N HIS A 62 -6.81 -8.74 -0.73
CA HIS A 62 -7.32 -7.45 -0.23
C HIS A 62 -7.66 -6.46 -1.36
N ILE A 63 -6.91 -6.50 -2.47
CA ILE A 63 -7.04 -5.51 -3.56
C ILE A 63 -7.94 -5.96 -4.73
N GLY A 64 -8.13 -7.27 -4.91
CA GLY A 64 -9.03 -7.86 -5.91
C GLY A 64 -10.49 -7.75 -5.51
#